data_AF-A0A7C1LXQ1-F1
#
_entry.id   AF-A0A7C1LXQ1-F1
#
_cell.length_a   1.000
_cell.length_b   1.000
_cell.length_c   1.000
_cell.angle_alpha   90.00
_cell.angle_beta   90.00
_cell.angle_gamma   90.00
#
_symmetry.space_group_name_H-M   'P 1'
#
loop_
_entity.id
_entity.type
_entity.pdbx_description
1 polymer ?
#
loop_
_entity_poly.entity_id
_entity_poly.type
_entity_poly.pdbx_seq_one_letter_code
_entity_poly.pdbx_strand_id
1 'polypeptide(L)'
;MAAVGGFISLSLWNIDFFFTLLAYLFGIKLASLTAYMFNSELPVWLRTLSLFHVALPFFLLWLIYRLGYHKRAWVFQIVFFWIVIPITWFVTDPSKNINGVFSYKIYKWLNMEATFFLIIEFVVVAIVIAVSHLFFKTFKKKSSNKFIRKK
;
A
#
# COMPACT_ATOMS: atom_id res chain seq x y z
N MET A 1 -6.62 11.00 2.27
CA MET A 1 -6.51 9.83 3.17
C MET A 1 -5.75 8.71 2.46
N ALA A 2 -6.29 8.10 1.41
CA ALA A 2 -5.64 7.01 0.65
C ALA A 2 -4.15 7.22 0.30
N ALA A 3 -3.75 8.42 -0.15
CA ALA A 3 -2.36 8.69 -0.50
C ALA A 3 -1.36 8.46 0.65
N VAL A 4 -1.71 8.83 1.89
CA VAL A 4 -0.79 8.69 3.03
C VAL A 4 -0.67 7.23 3.51
N GLY A 5 -1.68 6.41 3.25
CA GLY A 5 -1.66 5.00 3.61
C GLY A 5 -1.04 4.11 2.55
N GLY A 6 -1.24 4.43 1.26
CA GLY A 6 -0.88 3.54 0.16
C GLY A 6 0.36 3.93 -0.62
N PHE A 7 0.80 5.20 -0.62
CA PHE A 7 1.81 5.66 -1.59
C PHE A 7 3.15 4.93 -1.48
N ILE A 8 3.71 4.77 -0.28
CA ILE A 8 4.98 4.05 -0.09
C ILE A 8 4.82 2.60 -0.51
N SER A 9 3.78 1.90 -0.04
CA SER A 9 3.56 0.49 -0.37
C SER A 9 3.35 0.26 -1.87
N LEU A 10 2.59 1.13 -2.53
CA LEU A 10 2.41 1.12 -3.99
C LEU A 10 3.74 1.36 -4.71
N SER A 11 4.57 2.27 -4.21
CA SER A 11 5.89 2.55 -4.80
C SER A 11 6.84 1.35 -4.64
N LEU A 12 6.87 0.73 -3.47
CA LEU A 12 7.66 -0.49 -3.22
C LEU A 12 7.19 -1.65 -4.10
N TRP A 13 5.88 -1.81 -4.27
CA TRP A 13 5.32 -2.80 -5.19
C TRP A 13 5.79 -2.56 -6.62
N ASN A 14 5.83 -1.30 -7.09
CA ASN A 14 6.32 -0.96 -8.43
C ASN A 14 7.79 -1.31 -8.60
N ILE A 15 8.62 -0.94 -7.61
CA ILE A 15 10.05 -1.27 -7.62
C ILE A 15 10.23 -2.78 -7.74
N ASP A 16 9.57 -3.56 -6.88
CA ASP A 16 9.60 -5.02 -6.91
C ASP A 16 9.10 -5.59 -8.25
N PHE A 17 8.00 -5.04 -8.80
CA PHE A 17 7.44 -5.45 -10.09
C PHE A 17 8.42 -5.27 -11.25
N PHE A 18 9.02 -4.09 -11.38
CA PHE A 18 9.94 -3.83 -12.51
C PHE A 18 11.24 -4.60 -12.39
N PHE A 19 11.76 -4.81 -11.17
CA PHE A 19 12.90 -5.70 -10.95
C PHE A 19 12.57 -7.16 -11.28
N THR A 20 11.39 -7.64 -10.85
CA THR A 20 10.93 -9.01 -11.14
C THR A 20 10.67 -9.20 -12.64
N LEU A 21 10.07 -8.21 -13.31
CA LEU A 21 9.87 -8.20 -14.76
C LEU A 21 11.19 -8.32 -15.49
N LEU A 22 12.18 -7.51 -15.12
CA LEU A 22 13.50 -7.54 -15.73
C LEU A 22 14.15 -8.92 -15.56
N ALA A 23 14.16 -9.45 -14.34
CA ALA A 23 14.68 -10.79 -14.06
C ALA A 23 13.97 -11.88 -14.86
N TYR A 24 12.64 -11.83 -14.95
CA TYR A 24 11.83 -12.76 -15.72
C TYR A 24 12.18 -12.74 -17.21
N LEU A 25 12.41 -11.56 -17.80
CA LEU A 25 12.85 -11.42 -19.19
C LEU A 25 14.23 -12.05 -19.46
N PHE A 26 15.08 -12.14 -18.43
CA PHE A 26 16.37 -12.86 -18.49
C PHE A 26 16.27 -14.33 -18.05
N GLY A 27 15.06 -14.87 -17.84
CA GLY A 27 14.85 -16.25 -17.40
C GLY A 27 15.21 -16.52 -15.93
N ILE A 28 15.44 -15.47 -15.13
CA ILE A 28 15.78 -15.58 -13.70
C ILE A 28 14.48 -15.62 -12.88
N LYS A 29 14.34 -16.64 -12.06
CA LYS A 29 13.22 -16.74 -11.10
C LYS A 29 13.62 -16.09 -9.78
N LEU A 30 12.99 -14.96 -9.46
CA LEU A 30 13.15 -14.29 -8.18
C LEU A 30 11.99 -14.63 -7.23
N ALA A 31 12.33 -14.89 -5.97
CA ALA A 31 11.35 -14.85 -4.89
C ALA A 31 11.05 -13.38 -4.58
N SER A 32 9.88 -12.89 -5.01
CA SER A 32 9.51 -11.48 -4.88
C SER A 32 8.03 -11.31 -4.50
N LEU A 33 7.65 -10.09 -4.09
CA LEU A 33 6.26 -9.76 -3.74
C LEU A 33 5.33 -9.83 -4.95
N THR A 34 5.89 -9.62 -6.14
CA THR A 34 5.16 -9.55 -7.41
C THR A 34 5.40 -10.76 -8.31
N ALA A 35 6.10 -11.79 -7.84
CA ALA A 35 6.36 -13.03 -8.59
C ALA A 35 5.08 -13.68 -9.12
N TYR A 36 3.95 -13.53 -8.41
CA TYR A 36 2.64 -14.03 -8.84
C TYR A 36 2.17 -13.43 -10.18
N MET A 37 2.63 -12.23 -10.55
CA MET A 37 2.33 -11.59 -11.84
C MET A 37 2.86 -12.39 -13.04
N PHE A 38 3.82 -13.28 -12.79
CA PHE A 38 4.46 -14.14 -13.79
C PHE A 38 4.09 -15.62 -13.63
N ASN A 39 3.17 -15.95 -12.72
CA ASN A 39 2.66 -17.31 -12.57
C ASN A 39 1.59 -17.60 -13.61
N SER A 40 1.83 -18.59 -14.47
CA SER A 40 0.90 -19.04 -15.52
C SER A 40 -0.33 -19.78 -14.98
N GLU A 41 -0.29 -20.28 -13.75
CA GLU A 41 -1.43 -20.93 -13.08
C GLU A 41 -2.51 -19.91 -12.67
N LEU A 42 -2.16 -18.62 -12.57
CA LEU A 42 -3.10 -17.56 -12.24
C LEU A 42 -3.77 -17.00 -13.50
N PRO A 43 -5.10 -16.81 -13.47
CA PRO A 43 -5.82 -16.22 -14.59
C PRO A 43 -5.21 -14.88 -15.01
N VAL A 44 -5.12 -14.64 -16.33
CA VAL A 44 -4.55 -13.40 -16.88
C VAL A 44 -5.29 -12.17 -16.34
N TRP A 45 -6.63 -12.21 -16.27
CA TRP A 45 -7.42 -11.09 -15.77
C TRP A 45 -7.06 -10.70 -14.32
N LEU A 46 -6.72 -11.67 -13.47
CA LEU A 46 -6.35 -11.41 -12.07
C LEU A 46 -5.01 -10.68 -12.00
N ARG A 47 -4.05 -11.09 -12.83
CA ARG A 47 -2.74 -10.45 -12.93
C ARG A 47 -2.84 -9.06 -13.58
N THR A 48 -3.66 -8.91 -14.61
CA THR A 48 -3.92 -7.62 -15.25
C THR A 48 -4.63 -6.66 -14.30
N LEU A 49 -5.58 -7.13 -13.50
CA LEU A 49 -6.25 -6.30 -12.50
C LEU A 49 -5.24 -5.70 -11.53
N SER A 50 -4.26 -6.48 -11.07
CA SER A 50 -3.17 -5.99 -10.21
C SER A 50 -2.32 -4.88 -10.82
N LEU A 51 -2.33 -4.65 -12.14
CA LEU A 51 -1.60 -3.52 -12.75
C LEU A 51 -2.13 -2.15 -12.33
N PHE A 52 -3.27 -2.07 -11.63
CA PHE A 52 -3.69 -0.82 -10.98
C PHE A 52 -2.58 -0.25 -10.08
N HIS A 53 -1.73 -1.11 -9.49
CA HIS A 53 -0.63 -0.69 -8.62
C HIS A 53 0.37 0.21 -9.35
N VAL A 54 0.51 0.06 -10.67
CA VAL A 54 1.39 0.92 -11.48
C VAL A 54 0.82 2.33 -11.61
N ALA A 55 -0.48 2.44 -11.91
CA ALA A 55 -1.12 3.74 -12.16
C ALA A 55 -1.43 4.52 -10.87
N LEU A 56 -1.82 3.84 -9.79
CA LEU A 56 -2.28 4.47 -8.55
C LEU A 56 -1.29 5.45 -7.91
N PRO A 57 0.02 5.18 -7.74
CA PRO A 57 0.91 6.13 -7.08
C PRO A 57 0.99 7.46 -7.83
N PHE A 58 1.01 7.45 -9.16
CA PHE A 58 0.99 8.66 -9.99
C PHE A 58 -0.35 9.38 -9.87
N PHE A 59 -1.46 8.64 -9.89
CA PHE A 59 -2.78 9.21 -9.70
C PHE A 59 -2.94 9.88 -8.33
N LEU A 60 -2.40 9.28 -7.27
CA LEU A 60 -2.40 9.85 -5.91
C LEU A 60 -1.55 11.12 -5.83
N LEU A 61 -0.36 11.15 -6.46
CA LEU A 61 0.45 12.36 -6.56
C LEU A 61 -0.28 13.46 -7.33
N TRP A 62 -0.93 13.12 -8.44
CA TRP A 62 -1.74 14.05 -9.20
C TRP A 62 -2.91 14.61 -8.38
N LEU A 63 -3.62 13.78 -7.63
CA LEU A 63 -4.68 14.24 -6.72
C LEU A 63 -4.15 15.17 -5.64
N ILE A 64 -3.00 14.85 -5.02
CA ILE A 64 -2.37 15.75 -4.04
C ILE A 64 -1.95 17.06 -4.69
N TYR A 65 -1.40 17.01 -5.91
CA TYR A 65 -1.04 18.22 -6.67
C TYR A 65 -2.26 19.09 -6.97
N ARG A 66 -3.40 18.49 -7.33
CA ARG A 66 -4.63 19.19 -7.71
C ARG A 66 -5.44 19.71 -6.52
N LEU A 67 -5.59 18.90 -5.48
CA LEU A 67 -6.51 19.13 -4.36
C LEU A 67 -5.78 19.57 -3.07
N GLY A 68 -4.47 19.35 -3.01
CA GLY A 68 -3.65 19.59 -1.83
C GLY A 68 -3.68 18.43 -0.83
N TYR A 69 -2.68 18.41 0.05
CA TYR A 69 -2.59 17.44 1.14
C TYR A 69 -3.26 17.98 2.42
N HIS A 70 -4.13 17.18 3.03
CA HIS A 70 -4.75 17.53 4.30
C HIS A 70 -3.89 17.06 5.48
N LYS A 71 -3.46 17.97 6.35
CA LYS A 71 -2.50 17.70 7.45
C LYS A 71 -2.95 16.63 8.44
N ARG A 72 -4.25 16.40 8.62
CA ARG A 72 -4.80 15.36 9.51
C ARG A 72 -5.07 14.02 8.82
N ALA A 73 -4.78 13.89 7.52
CA ALA A 73 -5.10 12.67 6.77
C ALA A 73 -4.40 11.41 7.33
N TRP A 74 -3.23 11.57 7.94
CA TRP A 74 -2.47 10.47 8.54
C TRP A 74 -3.15 9.90 9.79
N VAL A 75 -3.69 10.76 10.66
CA VAL A 75 -4.46 10.34 11.84
C VAL A 75 -5.67 9.51 11.42
N PHE A 76 -6.45 10.00 10.46
CA PHE A 76 -7.60 9.27 9.95
C PHE A 76 -7.21 7.93 9.34
N GLN A 77 -6.07 7.85 8.64
CA GLN A 77 -5.58 6.61 8.07
C GLN A 77 -5.14 5.60 9.15
N ILE A 78 -4.44 6.04 10.20
CA ILE A 78 -4.04 5.17 11.33
C ILE A 78 -5.27 4.65 12.04
N VAL A 79 -6.22 5.53 12.40
CA VAL A 79 -7.46 5.13 13.07
C VAL A 79 -8.25 4.15 12.21
N PHE A 80 -8.38 4.42 10.92
CA PHE A 80 -9.05 3.50 9.99
C PHE A 80 -8.37 2.13 9.97
N PHE A 81 -7.04 2.08 9.87
CA PHE A 81 -6.29 0.83 9.90
C PHE A 81 -6.47 0.08 11.24
N TRP A 82 -6.37 0.79 12.36
CA TRP A 82 -6.57 0.24 13.71
C TRP A 82 -7.98 -0.25 13.99
N ILE A 83 -8.98 0.14 13.20
CA ILE A 83 -10.33 -0.40 13.27
C ILE A 83 -10.48 -1.60 12.33
N VAL A 84 -10.04 -1.47 11.08
CA VAL A 84 -10.25 -2.49 10.04
C VAL A 84 -9.47 -3.78 10.34
N ILE A 85 -8.25 -3.69 10.85
CA ILE A 85 -7.42 -4.87 11.12
C ILE A 85 -7.99 -5.75 12.24
N PRO A 86 -8.34 -5.23 13.43
CA PRO A 86 -9.02 -6.03 14.44
C PRO A 86 -10.33 -6.62 13.93
N ILE A 87 -11.17 -5.84 13.24
CA ILE A 87 -12.41 -6.36 12.68
C ILE A 87 -12.12 -7.54 11.76
N THR A 88 -11.15 -7.42 10.86
CA THR A 88 -10.77 -8.51 9.95
C THR A 88 -10.34 -9.75 10.72
N TRP A 89 -9.54 -9.57 11.78
CA TRP A 89 -9.09 -10.68 12.62
C TRP A 89 -10.25 -11.39 13.34
N PHE A 90 -11.27 -10.67 13.78
CA PHE A 90 -12.42 -11.26 14.46
C PHE A 90 -13.45 -11.90 13.53
N VAL A 91 -13.62 -11.38 12.30
CA VAL A 91 -14.77 -11.73 11.44
C VAL A 91 -14.43 -12.56 10.22
N THR A 92 -13.15 -12.78 9.92
CA THR A 92 -12.73 -13.53 8.72
C THR A 92 -12.13 -14.89 9.05
N ASP A 93 -12.28 -15.81 8.09
CA ASP A 93 -11.73 -17.17 8.17
C ASP A 93 -10.18 -17.13 8.13
N PRO A 94 -9.49 -17.67 9.15
CA PRO A 94 -8.03 -17.70 9.22
C PRO A 94 -7.36 -18.37 8.01
N SER A 95 -8.01 -19.34 7.38
CA SER A 95 -7.48 -20.06 6.21
C SER A 95 -7.34 -19.15 4.98
N LYS A 96 -8.16 -18.11 4.90
CA LYS A 96 -8.13 -17.13 3.80
C LYS A 96 -7.14 -16.00 4.06
N ASN A 97 -6.75 -15.81 5.32
CA ASN A 97 -5.78 -14.81 5.75
C ASN A 97 -6.05 -13.41 5.17
N ILE A 98 -7.30 -12.97 5.26
CA ILE A 98 -7.74 -11.68 4.71
C ILE A 98 -6.94 -10.56 5.36
N ASN A 99 -6.50 -9.58 4.54
CA ASN A 99 -5.60 -8.50 4.95
C ASN A 99 -4.27 -8.94 5.60
N GLY A 100 -3.94 -10.24 5.58
CA GLY A 100 -2.71 -10.75 6.16
C GLY A 100 -2.71 -10.90 7.68
N VAL A 101 -3.85 -10.71 8.36
CA VAL A 101 -3.94 -10.55 9.83
C VAL A 101 -3.59 -11.80 10.66
N PHE A 102 -3.52 -12.99 10.05
CA PHE A 102 -3.25 -14.24 10.75
C PHE A 102 -1.83 -14.78 10.51
N SER A 103 -1.21 -14.50 9.35
CA SER A 103 0.19 -14.86 9.11
C SER A 103 0.77 -14.16 7.87
N TYR A 104 2.08 -13.91 7.87
CA TYR A 104 2.84 -13.70 6.64
C TYR A 104 3.84 -14.84 6.48
N LYS A 105 4.17 -15.21 5.23
CA LYS A 105 5.10 -16.34 4.97
C LYS A 105 6.38 -16.21 5.81
N ILE A 106 6.99 -15.03 5.88
CA ILE A 106 8.23 -14.76 6.64
C ILE A 106 8.11 -15.01 8.14
N TYR A 107 6.94 -14.77 8.75
CA TYR A 107 6.72 -14.94 10.19
C TYR A 107 6.32 -16.37 10.56
N LYS A 108 5.75 -17.13 9.61
CA LYS A 108 5.58 -18.58 9.75
C LYS A 108 6.94 -19.29 9.90
N TRP A 109 7.98 -18.82 9.21
CA TRP A 109 9.35 -19.33 9.39
C TRP A 109 9.93 -19.01 10.78
N LEU A 110 9.45 -17.94 11.41
CA LEU A 110 9.92 -17.48 12.72
C LEU A 110 9.12 -18.06 13.90
N ASN A 111 8.14 -18.95 13.65
CA ASN A 111 7.23 -19.50 14.67
C ASN A 111 6.58 -18.43 15.57
N MET A 112 6.25 -17.26 15.00
CA MET A 112 5.63 -16.17 15.74
C MET A 112 4.12 -16.39 15.95
N GLU A 113 3.63 -16.06 17.14
CA GLU A 113 2.21 -16.03 17.45
C GLU A 113 1.48 -14.92 16.66
N ALA A 114 0.25 -15.18 16.21
CA ALA A 114 -0.52 -14.24 15.40
C ALA A 114 -0.79 -12.89 16.10
N THR A 115 -0.95 -12.90 17.42
CA THR A 115 -1.12 -11.69 18.24
C THR A 115 0.12 -10.79 18.19
N PHE A 116 1.32 -11.37 18.27
CA PHE A 116 2.57 -10.62 18.16
C PHE A 116 2.76 -10.04 16.76
N PHE A 117 2.37 -10.79 15.72
CA PHE A 117 2.36 -10.31 14.35
C PHE A 117 1.45 -9.08 14.18
N LEU A 118 0.23 -9.10 14.73
CA LEU A 118 -0.68 -7.96 14.68
C LEU A 118 -0.08 -6.70 15.32
N ILE A 119 0.60 -6.84 16.45
CA ILE A 119 1.27 -5.72 17.13
C ILE A 119 2.35 -5.11 16.23
N ILE A 120 3.19 -5.96 15.61
CA ILE A 120 4.20 -5.50 14.65
C ILE A 120 3.52 -4.78 13.48
N GLU A 121 2.43 -5.33 12.96
CA GLU A 121 1.69 -4.74 11.84
C GLU A 121 1.18 -3.34 12.18
N PHE A 122 0.60 -3.15 13.37
CA PHE A 122 0.16 -1.83 13.85
C PHE A 122 1.30 -0.82 13.90
N VAL A 123 2.47 -1.22 14.40
CA VAL A 123 3.63 -0.34 14.52
C VAL A 123 4.21 0.00 13.14
N VAL A 124 4.44 -1.02 12.30
CA VAL A 124 5.02 -0.84 10.96
C VAL A 124 4.12 0.05 10.10
N VAL A 125 2.81 -0.21 10.08
CA VAL A 125 1.89 0.61 9.28
C VAL A 125 1.79 2.04 9.80
N ALA A 126 1.78 2.24 11.12
CA ALA A 126 1.83 3.58 11.70
C ALA A 126 3.11 4.35 11.28
N ILE A 127 4.26 3.68 11.26
CA ILE A 127 5.53 4.25 10.80
C ILE A 127 5.45 4.60 9.31
N VAL A 128 4.98 3.69 8.44
CA VAL A 128 4.84 3.92 7.00
C VAL A 128 3.93 5.12 6.72
N ILE A 129 2.81 5.22 7.45
CA ILE A 129 1.89 6.36 7.35
C ILE A 129 2.55 7.65 7.82
N ALA A 130 3.29 7.62 8.93
CA ALA A 130 4.00 8.79 9.46
C ALA A 130 5.07 9.28 8.48
N VAL A 131 5.87 8.38 7.89
CA VAL A 131 6.87 8.74 6.87
C VAL A 131 6.18 9.33 5.63
N SER A 132 5.10 8.72 5.15
CA SER A 132 4.29 9.26 4.05
C SER A 132 3.75 10.65 4.37
N HIS A 133 3.31 10.90 5.61
CA HIS A 133 2.87 12.22 6.06
C HIS A 133 3.99 13.24 6.00
N LEU A 134 5.19 12.89 6.47
CA LEU A 134 6.37 13.76 6.43
C LEU A 134 6.75 14.12 5.00
N PHE A 135 6.60 13.20 4.05
CA PHE A 135 6.79 13.48 2.63
C PHE A 135 5.73 14.45 2.11
N PHE A 136 4.45 14.14 2.27
CA PHE A 136 3.37 14.93 1.68
C PHE A 136 3.13 16.29 2.33
N LYS A 137 3.49 16.48 3.61
CA LYS A 137 3.36 17.79 4.26
C LYS A 137 4.26 18.87 3.63
N THR A 138 5.29 18.47 2.89
CA THR A 138 6.18 19.40 2.17
C THR A 138 5.53 20.01 0.93
N PHE A 139 4.45 19.40 0.42
CA PHE A 139 3.76 19.86 -0.77
C PHE A 139 3.00 21.15 -0.43
N LYS A 140 3.46 22.28 -0.95
CA LYS A 140 2.82 23.59 -0.75
C LYS A 140 1.40 23.55 -1.32
N LYS A 141 0.41 23.96 -0.51
CA LYS A 141 -0.95 24.21 -1.01
C LYS A 141 -0.86 25.29 -2.07
N LYS A 142 -1.20 24.99 -3.32
CA LYS A 142 -1.33 26.02 -4.36
C LYS A 142 -2.44 26.95 -3.89
N SER A 143 -2.11 28.21 -3.59
CA SER A 143 -3.10 29.23 -3.22
C SER A 143 -4.17 29.26 -4.31
N SER A 144 -5.42 28.94 -3.95
CA SER A 144 -6.55 28.95 -4.89
C SER A 144 -7.01 30.39 -5.17
N ASN A 145 -6.10 31.26 -5.58
CA ASN A 145 -6.39 32.67 -5.86
C ASN A 145 -6.49 32.99 -7.37
N LYS A 146 -6.89 32.04 -8.21
CA LYS A 146 -6.99 32.31 -9.66
C LYS A 146 -8.30 31.94 -10.36
N PHE A 147 -9.34 31.49 -9.66
CA PHE A 147 -10.64 31.16 -10.28
C PHE A 147 -11.83 32.00 -9.82
N ILE A 148 -11.68 32.96 -8.89
CA ILE A 148 -12.77 33.85 -8.42
C ILE A 148 -12.58 35.32 -8.85
N ARG A 149 -11.67 35.60 -9.79
CA ARG A 149 -11.57 36.93 -10.42
C ARG A 149 -11.58 36.79 -11.94
N LYS A 150 -12.76 36.52 -12.50
CA LYS A 150 -13.15 36.92 -13.85
C LYS A 150 -14.66 36.73 -14.03
N LYS A 151 -15.43 37.68 -13.51
CA LYS A 151 -16.49 38.46 -14.16
C LYS A 151 -17.38 39.05 -13.07
#